data_AF-A0A7W7IAH0-F1
#
_entry.id   AF-A0A7W7IAH0-F1
#
_cell.length_a   1.000
_cell.length_b   1.000
_cell.length_c   1.000
_cell.angle_alpha   90.00
_cell.angle_beta   90.00
_cell.angle_gamma   90.00
#
_symmetry.space_group_name_H-M   'P 1'
#
loop_
_entity.id
_entity.type
_entity.pdbx_description
1 polymer ?
#
loop_
_entity_poly.entity_id
_entity_poly.type
_entity_poly.pdbx_seq_one_letter_code
_entity_poly.pdbx_strand_id
1 'polypeptide(L)'
;MSRRRFDQAMQVMRKTDPQAREGAFDFLREHADAYAGELIGEFAAEADDELRCLLLELIAEARAPEALGVFRDQLESPDEALHFWAVRGLEMLDSREAEQVLERAREDGWIA
;
A
#
# COMPACT_ATOMS: atom_id res chain seq x y z
N MET A 1 0.62 -14.96 11.30
CA MET A 1 1.51 -15.42 10.19
C MET A 1 2.98 -15.35 10.62
N SER A 2 3.95 -15.89 9.88
CA SER A 2 5.37 -15.94 10.31
C SER A 2 6.23 -14.91 9.58
N ARG A 3 7.00 -14.11 10.32
CA ARG A 3 7.95 -13.12 9.79
C ARG A 3 8.87 -13.68 8.69
N ARG A 4 9.34 -14.93 8.85
CA ARG A 4 10.19 -15.59 7.86
C ARG A 4 9.52 -15.73 6.49
N ARG A 5 8.21 -16.01 6.44
CA ARG A 5 7.48 -16.15 5.16
C ARG A 5 7.30 -14.80 4.48
N PHE A 6 7.02 -13.77 5.26
CA PHE A 6 7.00 -12.39 4.78
C PHE A 6 8.34 -12.00 4.14
N ASP A 7 9.46 -12.18 4.87
CA ASP A 7 10.79 -11.81 4.38
C ASP A 7 11.14 -12.59 3.09
N GLN A 8 10.75 -13.86 2.99
CA GLN A 8 10.94 -14.67 1.78
C GLN A 8 10.13 -14.14 0.60
N ALA A 9 8.85 -13.79 0.80
CA ALA A 9 8.02 -13.19 -0.25
C ALA A 9 8.58 -11.82 -0.69
N MET A 10 8.98 -10.96 0.24
CA MET A 10 9.61 -9.67 -0.06
C MET A 10 10.93 -9.80 -0.82
N GLN A 11 11.74 -10.83 -0.53
CA GLN A 11 12.94 -11.13 -1.32
C GLN A 11 12.60 -11.55 -2.75
N VAL A 12 11.47 -12.20 -2.99
CA VAL A 12 11.02 -12.57 -4.33
C VAL A 12 10.45 -11.36 -5.06
N MET A 13 9.67 -10.51 -4.39
CA MET A 13 9.14 -9.26 -4.94
C MET A 13 10.23 -8.39 -5.58
N ARG A 14 11.40 -8.29 -4.91
CA ARG A 14 12.56 -7.52 -5.37
C ARG A 14 13.32 -8.11 -6.56
N LYS A 15 13.04 -9.35 -6.96
CA LYS A 15 13.72 -9.98 -8.11
C LYS A 15 13.07 -9.54 -9.42
N THR A 16 13.81 -9.70 -10.50
CA THR A 16 13.39 -9.33 -11.87
C THR A 16 12.60 -10.43 -12.60
N ASP A 17 12.36 -11.59 -11.98
CA ASP A 17 11.53 -12.65 -12.57
C ASP A 17 10.03 -12.31 -12.38
N PRO A 18 9.29 -11.94 -13.45
CA PRO A 18 7.93 -11.45 -13.33
C PRO A 18 6.96 -12.49 -12.76
N GLN A 19 7.11 -13.76 -13.15
CA GLN A 19 6.20 -14.81 -12.71
C GLN A 19 6.39 -15.14 -11.22
N ALA A 20 7.64 -15.14 -10.74
CA ALA A 20 7.93 -15.30 -9.33
C ALA A 20 7.42 -14.11 -8.51
N ARG A 21 7.53 -12.88 -9.04
CA ARG A 21 7.02 -11.66 -8.42
C ARG A 21 5.50 -11.71 -8.24
N GLU A 22 4.76 -12.09 -9.28
CA GLU A 22 3.29 -12.24 -9.23
C GLU A 22 2.86 -13.21 -8.12
N GLY A 23 3.47 -14.40 -8.05
CA GLY A 23 3.14 -15.38 -7.01
C GLY A 23 3.47 -14.90 -5.59
N ALA A 24 4.55 -14.12 -5.42
CA ALA A 24 4.90 -13.52 -4.12
C ALA A 24 3.93 -12.40 -3.74
N PHE A 25 3.50 -11.60 -4.71
CA PHE A 25 2.51 -10.55 -4.54
C PHE A 25 1.16 -11.15 -4.10
N ASP A 26 0.67 -12.16 -4.81
CA ASP A 26 -0.58 -12.85 -4.46
C ASP A 26 -0.54 -13.43 -3.05
N PHE A 27 0.57 -14.08 -2.68
CA PHE A 27 0.74 -14.58 -1.32
C PHE A 27 0.67 -13.47 -0.26
N LEU A 28 1.33 -12.32 -0.50
CA LEU A 28 1.30 -11.19 0.41
C LEU A 28 -0.10 -10.58 0.49
N ARG A 29 -0.79 -10.46 -0.65
CA ARG A 29 -2.15 -9.92 -0.75
C ARG A 29 -3.17 -10.75 0.03
N GLU A 30 -3.11 -12.07 -0.10
CA GLU A 30 -3.97 -13.00 0.66
C GLU A 30 -3.80 -12.89 2.19
N HIS A 31 -2.68 -12.34 2.65
CA HIS A 31 -2.33 -12.24 4.08
C HIS A 31 -1.96 -10.82 4.49
N ALA A 32 -2.42 -9.82 3.73
CA ALA A 32 -1.96 -8.44 3.87
C ALA A 32 -2.33 -7.85 5.25
N ASP A 33 -3.52 -8.18 5.76
CA ASP A 33 -4.00 -7.82 7.09
C ASP A 33 -3.05 -8.28 8.21
N ALA A 34 -2.50 -9.49 8.07
CA ALA A 34 -1.58 -10.08 9.04
C ALA A 34 -0.16 -9.51 8.97
N TYR A 35 0.16 -8.69 7.97
CA TYR A 35 1.48 -8.10 7.73
C TYR A 35 1.44 -6.58 7.54
N ALA A 36 0.35 -5.91 7.93
CA ALA A 36 0.17 -4.48 7.68
C ALA A 36 1.34 -3.63 8.18
N GLY A 37 1.79 -3.85 9.42
CA GLY A 37 2.92 -3.13 9.99
C GLY A 37 4.23 -3.37 9.23
N GLU A 38 4.48 -4.61 8.80
CA GLU A 38 5.65 -4.94 7.99
C GLU A 38 5.60 -4.32 6.60
N LEU A 39 4.45 -4.36 5.92
CA LEU A 39 4.24 -3.75 4.61
C LEU A 39 4.47 -2.23 4.66
N ILE A 40 3.93 -1.56 5.68
CA ILE A 40 4.16 -0.12 5.93
C ILE A 40 5.66 0.16 6.11
N GLY A 41 6.36 -0.70 6.87
CA GLY A 41 7.80 -0.58 7.08
C GLY A 41 8.61 -0.73 5.80
N GLU A 42 8.27 -1.70 4.96
CA GLU A 42 8.93 -1.90 3.66
C GLU A 42 8.64 -0.71 2.71
N PHE A 43 7.41 -0.22 2.65
CA PHE A 43 7.06 0.95 1.82
C PHE A 43 7.82 2.22 2.21
N ALA A 44 8.01 2.45 3.50
CA ALA A 44 8.77 3.59 3.99
C ALA A 44 10.27 3.53 3.65
N ALA A 45 10.83 2.31 3.53
CA ALA A 45 12.24 2.10 3.23
C ALA A 45 12.53 1.92 1.72
N GLU A 46 11.50 1.66 0.91
CA GLU A 46 11.67 1.31 -0.50
C GLU A 46 11.89 2.54 -1.39
N ALA A 47 12.85 2.44 -2.30
CA ALA A 47 13.25 3.50 -3.22
C ALA A 47 12.94 3.17 -4.68
N ASP A 48 12.64 1.91 -5.00
CA ASP A 48 12.21 1.50 -6.32
C ASP A 48 10.73 1.82 -6.55
N ASP A 49 10.43 2.72 -7.49
CA ASP A 49 9.07 3.26 -7.71
C ASP A 49 8.04 2.16 -8.08
N GLU A 50 8.45 1.17 -8.88
CA GLU A 50 7.59 0.04 -9.25
C GLU A 50 7.19 -0.77 -8.01
N LEU A 51 8.18 -1.12 -7.17
CA LEU A 51 7.92 -1.86 -5.94
C LEU A 51 7.17 -1.03 -4.90
N ARG A 52 7.40 0.28 -4.82
CA ARG A 52 6.62 1.20 -3.96
C ARG A 52 5.14 1.15 -4.32
N CYS A 53 4.80 1.14 -5.61
CA CYS A 53 3.41 1.03 -6.06
C CYS A 53 2.77 -0.30 -5.61
N LEU A 54 3.46 -1.42 -5.83
CA LEU A 54 2.99 -2.74 -5.41
C LEU A 54 2.83 -2.83 -3.88
N LEU A 55 3.75 -2.23 -3.12
CA LEU A 55 3.64 -2.19 -1.67
C LEU A 55 2.44 -1.36 -1.20
N LEU A 56 2.17 -0.22 -1.82
CA LEU A 56 1.02 0.61 -1.46
C LEU A 56 -0.31 -0.08 -1.76
N GLU A 57 -0.39 -0.83 -2.86
CA GLU A 57 -1.52 -1.71 -3.16
C GLU A 57 -1.73 -2.78 -2.07
N LEU A 58 -0.66 -3.47 -1.66
CA LEU A 58 -0.75 -4.45 -0.57
C LEU A 58 -1.18 -3.82 0.76
N ILE A 59 -0.71 -2.61 1.07
CA ILE A 59 -1.15 -1.86 2.26
C ILE A 59 -2.64 -1.52 2.16
N ALA A 60 -3.15 -1.16 0.98
CA ALA A 60 -4.59 -0.93 0.76
C ALA A 60 -5.40 -2.21 1.00
N GLU A 61 -4.94 -3.35 0.47
CA GLU A 61 -5.59 -4.65 0.65
C GLU A 61 -5.58 -5.14 2.11
N ALA A 62 -4.61 -4.70 2.92
CA ALA A 62 -4.58 -5.00 4.34
C ALA A 62 -5.76 -4.37 5.12
N ARG A 63 -6.33 -3.26 4.62
CA ARG A 63 -7.42 -2.49 5.25
C ARG A 63 -7.16 -2.16 6.73
N ALA A 64 -5.90 -1.97 7.07
CA ALA A 64 -5.44 -1.79 8.44
C ALA A 64 -5.54 -0.30 8.82
N PRO A 65 -6.27 0.09 9.88
CA PRO A 65 -6.45 1.50 10.25
C PRO A 65 -5.15 2.29 10.44
N GLU A 66 -4.07 1.62 10.87
CA GLU A 66 -2.74 2.22 11.02
C GLU A 66 -2.14 2.73 9.69
N ALA A 67 -2.64 2.27 8.53
CA ALA A 67 -2.21 2.71 7.22
C ALA A 67 -2.78 4.08 6.80
N LEU A 68 -3.73 4.65 7.55
CA LEU A 68 -4.37 5.93 7.21
C LEU A 68 -3.36 7.04 6.94
N GLY A 69 -2.32 7.15 7.78
CA GLY A 69 -1.26 8.14 7.60
C GLY A 69 -0.49 7.94 6.30
N VAL A 70 -0.21 6.68 5.92
CA VAL A 70 0.50 6.35 4.69
C VAL A 70 -0.28 6.82 3.47
N PHE A 71 -1.57 6.50 3.39
CA PHE A 71 -2.38 6.94 2.24
C PHE A 71 -2.52 8.45 2.18
N ARG A 72 -2.81 9.10 3.31
CA ARG A 72 -2.93 10.57 3.36
C ARG A 72 -1.67 11.24 2.80
N ASP A 73 -0.50 10.78 3.20
CA ASP A 73 0.77 11.38 2.78
C ASP A 73 1.07 11.16 1.28
N GLN A 74 0.38 10.23 0.60
CA GLN A 74 0.51 9.96 -0.83
C GLN A 74 -0.54 10.66 -1.70
N LEU A 75 -1.52 11.35 -1.11
CA LEU A 75 -2.53 12.12 -1.87
C LEU A 75 -1.97 13.31 -2.65
N GLU A 76 -0.79 13.79 -2.26
CA GLU A 76 -0.06 14.85 -2.97
C GLU A 76 1.01 14.30 -3.91
N SER A 77 1.14 12.97 -4.02
CA SER A 77 2.16 12.36 -4.85
C SER A 77 1.98 12.75 -6.32
N PRO A 78 3.04 13.19 -7.01
CA PRO A 78 2.99 13.40 -8.46
C PRO A 78 2.99 12.08 -9.23
N ASP A 79 3.28 10.96 -8.57
CA ASP A 79 3.13 9.62 -9.15
C ASP A 79 1.66 9.21 -9.13
N GLU A 80 1.07 9.09 -10.33
CA GLU A 80 -0.34 8.77 -10.52
C GLU A 80 -0.72 7.39 -9.94
N ALA A 81 0.19 6.42 -9.94
CA ALA A 81 -0.08 5.09 -9.39
C ALA A 81 -0.09 5.12 -7.86
N LEU A 82 0.84 5.84 -7.24
CA LEU A 82 0.84 6.06 -5.79
C LEU A 82 -0.38 6.87 -5.35
N HIS A 83 -0.73 7.93 -6.08
CA HIS A 83 -1.93 8.71 -5.84
C HIS A 83 -3.20 7.86 -5.94
N PHE A 84 -3.32 7.05 -7.00
CA PHE A 84 -4.44 6.14 -7.18
C PHE A 84 -4.61 5.20 -5.99
N TRP A 85 -3.54 4.53 -5.57
CA TRP A 85 -3.60 3.60 -4.43
C TRP A 85 -3.81 4.30 -3.09
N ALA A 86 -3.38 5.55 -2.94
CA ALA A 86 -3.70 6.37 -1.78
C ALA A 86 -5.22 6.60 -1.66
N VAL A 87 -5.88 6.99 -2.75
CA VAL A 87 -7.33 7.20 -2.79
C VAL A 87 -8.06 5.87 -2.52
N ARG A 88 -7.69 4.80 -3.24
CA ARG A 88 -8.29 3.47 -3.05
C ARG A 88 -8.10 2.95 -1.63
N GLY A 89 -6.92 3.13 -1.04
CA GLY A 89 -6.62 2.73 0.33
C GLY A 89 -7.52 3.42 1.34
N LEU A 90 -7.70 4.74 1.23
CA LEU A 90 -8.61 5.51 2.09
C LEU A 90 -10.07 5.05 1.94
N GLU A 91 -10.54 4.80 0.72
CA GLU A 91 -11.87 4.24 0.48
C GLU A 91 -12.03 2.86 1.12
N MET A 92 -11.00 2.01 1.04
CA MET A 92 -11.01 0.64 1.58
C MET A 92 -10.92 0.57 3.10
N LEU A 93 -10.40 1.61 3.76
CA LEU A 93 -10.42 1.71 5.22
C LEU A 93 -11.84 1.85 5.78
N ASP A 94 -12.79 2.35 4.98
CA ASP A 94 -14.23 2.46 5.34
C ASP A 94 -14.44 3.03 6.75
N SER A 95 -13.71 4.11 7.05
CA SER A 95 -13.69 4.75 8.37
C SER A 95 -14.01 6.23 8.24
N ARG A 96 -14.61 6.78 9.30
CA ARG A 96 -14.98 8.20 9.34
C ARG A 96 -13.76 9.11 9.20
N GLU A 97 -12.62 8.73 9.75
CA GLU A 97 -11.37 9.47 9.60
C GLU A 97 -10.89 9.46 8.14
N ALA A 98 -10.98 8.32 7.44
CA ALA A 98 -10.60 8.24 6.03
C ALA A 98 -11.56 9.04 5.13
N GLU A 99 -12.87 9.02 5.42
CA GLU A 99 -13.85 9.86 4.73
C GLU A 99 -13.51 11.36 4.83
N GLN A 100 -13.16 11.83 6.04
CA GLN A 100 -12.75 13.23 6.24
C GLN A 100 -11.50 13.61 5.44
N VAL A 101 -10.53 12.69 5.34
CA VAL A 101 -9.33 12.91 4.53
C VAL A 101 -9.69 13.02 3.05
N LEU A 102 -10.55 12.14 2.54
CA LEU A 102 -11.01 12.18 1.15
C LEU A 102 -11.82 13.45 0.85
N GLU A 103 -12.71 13.86 1.73
CA GLU A 103 -13.46 15.12 1.61
C GLU A 103 -12.50 16.31 1.53
N ARG A 104 -11.54 16.38 2.44
CA ARG A 104 -10.56 17.46 2.45
C ARG A 104 -9.74 17.50 1.17
N ALA A 105 -9.30 16.34 0.68
CA ALA A 105 -8.54 16.23 -0.54
C ALA A 105 -9.33 16.68 -1.79
N ARG A 106 -10.66 16.50 -1.81
CA ARG A 106 -11.52 17.07 -2.85
C ARG A 106 -11.61 18.60 -2.76
N GLU A 107 -11.74 19.15 -1.55
CA GLU A 107 -11.72 20.61 -1.35
C GLU A 107 -10.41 21.26 -1.80
N ASP A 108 -9.29 20.59 -1.52
CA ASP A 108 -7.95 21.03 -1.89
C ASP A 108 -7.61 20.76 -3.36
N GLY A 109 -8.50 20.06 -4.10
CA GLY A 109 -8.38 19.81 -5.54
C GLY A 109 -7.40 18.68 -5.91
N TRP A 110 -7.04 17.83 -4.95
CA TRP A 110 -6.17 16.66 -5.17
C TRP A 110 -6.93 15.45 -5.71
N ILE A 111 -8.24 15.41 -5.51
CA ILE A 111 -9.14 14.37 -6.01
C ILE A 111 -10.28 15.06 -6.75
N ALA A 112 -10.63 14.55 -7.93
CA ALA A 112 -11.74 15.05 -8.75
C ALA A 112 -13.12 14.53 -8.28
#